data_AF-A0A9E6CHK2-F1
#
_entry.id   AF-A0A9E6CHK2-F1
#
_cell.length_a   1.000
_cell.length_b   1.000
_cell.length_c   1.000
_cell.angle_alpha   90.00
_cell.angle_beta   90.00
_cell.angle_gamma   90.00
#
_symmetry.space_group_name_H-M   'P 1'
#
loop_
_entity.id
_entity.type
_entity.pdbx_description
1 polymer ?
#
loop_
_entity_poly.entity_id
_entity_poly.type
_entity_poly.pdbx_seq_one_letter_code
_entity_poly.pdbx_strand_id
1 'polypeptide(L)'
;MSKSKASGEEGEREVVKLVPCPNCKKPLMQLPPNYPLYDLQCTGCSFRAQVKTNNSKPKKEIFGAGWEIMDKVLKSGFIIPPLIVNYKWLEKVVKHQKILFYPFIPKSNLKKRQLPPTARRANYKMFNYVGLDKLPHFTLYEK
;
A
#
# COMPACT_ATOMS: atom_id res chain seq x y z
N MET A 1 14.52 -14.95 2.57
CA MET A 1 13.39 -14.00 2.71
C MET A 1 12.11 -14.61 2.15
N SER A 2 10.91 -14.32 2.69
CA SER A 2 9.67 -14.83 2.11
C SER A 2 9.38 -14.15 0.77
N LYS A 3 8.88 -14.88 -0.23
CA LYS A 3 8.54 -14.35 -1.57
C LYS A 3 7.68 -13.06 -1.52
N SER A 4 6.81 -12.94 -0.50
CA SER A 4 5.97 -11.77 -0.27
C SER A 4 6.73 -10.51 0.16
N LYS A 5 7.81 -10.63 0.95
CA LYS A 5 8.61 -9.48 1.39
C LYS A 5 9.43 -8.92 0.23
N ALA A 6 10.10 -9.80 -0.52
CA ALA A 6 10.86 -9.41 -1.71
C ALA A 6 9.96 -8.72 -2.76
N SER A 7 8.74 -9.22 -2.96
CA SER A 7 7.77 -8.57 -3.86
C SER A 7 7.27 -7.21 -3.36
N GLY A 8 7.29 -6.97 -2.04
CA GLY A 8 6.96 -5.67 -1.45
C GLY A 8 8.07 -4.65 -1.71
N GLU A 9 9.29 -5.00 -1.31
CA GLU A 9 10.48 -4.15 -1.48
C GLU A 9 10.74 -3.79 -2.95
N GLU A 10 10.59 -4.77 -3.86
CA GLU A 10 10.73 -4.50 -5.29
C GLU A 10 9.64 -3.56 -5.80
N GLY A 11 8.40 -3.72 -5.34
CA GLY A 11 7.31 -2.84 -5.75
C GLY A 11 7.45 -1.42 -5.19
N GLU A 12 8.03 -1.24 -4.01
CA GLU A 12 8.41 0.08 -3.49
C GLU A 12 9.49 0.75 -4.35
N ARG A 13 10.52 0.00 -4.75
CA ARG A 13 11.57 0.48 -5.65
C ARG A 13 11.01 0.85 -7.02
N GLU A 14 10.10 0.06 -7.58
CA GLU A 14 9.41 0.38 -8.83
C GLU A 14 8.63 1.69 -8.71
N VAL A 15 7.89 1.90 -7.61
CA VAL A 15 7.16 3.16 -7.38
C VAL A 15 8.14 4.33 -7.33
N VAL A 16 9.25 4.24 -6.60
CA VAL A 16 10.26 5.30 -6.54
C VAL A 16 10.83 5.64 -7.92
N LYS A 17 11.05 4.63 -8.78
CA LYS A 17 11.59 4.82 -10.13
C LYS A 17 10.59 5.43 -11.11
N LEU A 18 9.32 5.04 -11.03
CA LEU A 18 8.31 5.35 -12.04
C LEU A 18 7.45 6.57 -11.69
N VAL A 19 7.34 6.89 -10.41
CA VAL A 19 6.32 7.83 -9.92
C VAL A 19 6.98 9.04 -9.25
N PRO A 20 6.80 10.25 -9.80
CA PRO A 20 7.16 11.47 -9.09
C PRO A 20 6.20 11.70 -7.91
N CYS A 21 6.60 12.48 -6.91
CA CYS A 21 5.76 12.77 -5.76
C CYS A 21 4.39 13.32 -6.21
N PRO A 22 3.25 12.73 -5.77
CA PRO A 22 1.93 13.18 -6.21
C PRO A 22 1.62 14.61 -5.80
N ASN A 23 2.22 15.09 -4.69
CA ASN A 23 2.04 16.43 -4.15
C ASN A 23 2.87 17.50 -4.88
N CYS A 24 4.20 17.32 -5.00
CA CYS A 24 5.11 18.37 -5.50
C CYS A 24 6.00 17.96 -6.68
N LYS A 25 5.79 16.77 -7.25
CA LYS A 25 6.52 16.19 -8.39
C LYS A 25 8.02 15.91 -8.21
N LYS A 26 8.62 16.27 -7.06
CA LYS A 26 10.00 15.88 -6.71
C LYS A 26 10.14 14.36 -6.50
N PRO A 27 11.36 13.81 -6.53
CA PRO A 27 11.59 12.38 -6.31
C PRO A 27 11.03 11.86 -4.97
N LEU A 28 10.67 10.58 -4.97
CA LEU A 28 10.38 9.80 -3.76
C LEU A 28 11.65 9.06 -3.31
N MET A 29 11.73 8.73 -2.03
CA MET A 29 12.77 7.88 -1.44
C MET A 29 12.13 6.82 -0.55
N GLN A 30 12.77 5.65 -0.46
CA GLN A 30 12.36 4.60 0.48
C GLN A 30 12.72 5.00 1.91
N LEU A 31 11.80 4.74 2.82
CA LEU A 31 12.06 4.83 4.26
C LEU A 31 12.75 3.54 4.74
N PRO A 32 13.42 3.58 5.91
CA PRO A 32 14.07 2.40 6.47
C PRO A 32 13.09 1.22 6.65
N PRO A 33 13.56 -0.03 6.56
CA PRO A 33 12.72 -1.20 6.81
C PRO A 33 12.04 -1.13 8.17
N ASN A 34 10.76 -1.54 8.23
CA ASN A 34 9.91 -1.48 9.43
C ASN A 34 9.60 -0.06 9.94
N TYR A 35 9.83 0.98 9.13
CA TYR A 35 9.31 2.30 9.46
C TYR A 35 7.78 2.21 9.66
N PRO A 36 7.24 2.69 10.79
CA PRO A 36 5.82 2.53 11.05
C PRO A 36 4.97 3.22 9.98
N LEU A 37 4.06 2.46 9.37
CA LEU A 37 2.94 2.93 8.51
C LEU A 37 3.30 3.48 7.14
N TYR A 38 4.51 3.98 6.94
CA TYR A 38 4.94 4.60 5.69
C TYR A 38 6.11 3.86 5.09
N ASP A 39 6.08 3.70 3.78
CA ASP A 39 7.13 3.00 3.03
C ASP A 39 7.98 4.02 2.23
N LEU A 40 7.37 5.13 1.79
CA LEU A 40 8.03 6.17 0.99
C LEU A 40 7.86 7.57 1.59
N GLN A 41 8.84 8.43 1.32
CA GLN A 41 8.80 9.87 1.60
C GLN A 41 9.25 10.68 0.38
N CYS A 42 8.65 11.85 0.13
CA CYS A 42 9.15 12.81 -0.85
C CYS A 42 10.38 13.55 -0.33
N THR A 43 11.38 13.71 -1.18
CA THR A 43 12.65 14.39 -0.85
C THR A 43 12.52 15.91 -0.67
N GLY A 44 11.37 16.53 -1.02
CA GLY A 44 11.25 17.98 -0.98
C GLY A 44 10.00 18.58 -0.34
N CYS A 45 8.92 17.82 -0.11
CA CYS A 45 7.72 18.34 0.58
C CYS A 45 7.28 17.49 1.78
N SER A 46 8.11 16.52 2.19
CA SER A 46 7.83 15.60 3.31
C SER A 46 6.54 14.77 3.19
N PHE A 47 5.90 14.75 2.01
CA PHE A 47 4.80 13.84 1.72
C PHE A 47 5.22 12.39 1.99
N ARG A 48 4.38 11.63 2.68
CA ARG A 48 4.62 10.20 2.99
C ARG A 48 3.45 9.36 2.55
N ALA A 49 3.73 8.14 2.10
CA ALA A 49 2.71 7.18 1.72
C ALA A 49 3.12 5.76 2.09
N GLN A 50 2.11 4.93 2.33
CA GLN A 50 2.27 3.49 2.35
C GLN A 50 2.21 2.94 0.93
N VAL A 51 3.00 1.92 0.62
CA VAL A 51 2.96 1.20 -0.66
C VAL A 51 2.43 -0.21 -0.45
N LYS A 52 1.60 -0.68 -1.39
CA LYS A 52 1.22 -2.09 -1.50
C LYS A 52 1.34 -2.56 -2.93
N THR A 53 2.01 -3.68 -3.12
CA THR A 53 2.12 -4.35 -4.43
C THR A 53 1.09 -5.46 -4.52
N ASN A 54 0.34 -5.52 -5.62
CA ASN A 54 -0.66 -6.56 -5.84
C ASN A 54 -0.56 -7.13 -7.25
N ASN A 55 -0.35 -8.44 -7.36
CA ASN A 55 -0.24 -9.14 -8.64
C ASN A 55 -1.63 -9.50 -9.18
N SER A 56 -2.48 -8.50 -9.40
CA SER A 56 -3.82 -8.63 -9.98
C SER A 56 -4.26 -7.30 -10.60
N LYS A 57 -5.33 -7.31 -11.40
CA LYS A 57 -6.05 -6.09 -11.79
C LYS A 57 -6.50 -5.31 -10.54
N PRO A 58 -6.72 -3.98 -10.64
CA PRO A 58 -7.35 -3.19 -9.58
C PRO A 58 -8.61 -3.89 -9.06
N LYS A 59 -8.72 -4.00 -7.73
CA LYS A 59 -9.80 -4.73 -7.07
C LYS A 59 -10.23 -4.03 -5.79
N LYS A 60 -11.46 -4.33 -5.38
CA LYS A 60 -12.11 -3.75 -4.20
C LYS A 60 -11.39 -3.97 -2.88
N GLU A 61 -10.64 -5.06 -2.74
CA GLU A 61 -10.03 -5.47 -1.48
C GLU A 61 -8.59 -5.91 -1.65
N ILE A 62 -7.68 -5.35 -0.85
CA ILE A 62 -6.27 -5.74 -0.82
C ILE A 62 -5.80 -5.94 0.62
N PHE A 63 -4.77 -6.76 0.81
CA PHE A 63 -4.19 -6.98 2.13
C PHE A 63 -3.46 -5.73 2.63
N GLY A 64 -3.73 -5.37 3.88
CA GLY A 64 -3.01 -4.34 4.62
C GLY A 64 -1.88 -4.94 5.46
N ALA A 65 -1.61 -4.33 6.61
CA ALA A 65 -0.55 -4.73 7.53
C ALA A 65 -1.10 -5.36 8.83
N GLY A 66 -0.24 -5.51 9.84
CA GLY A 66 -0.66 -5.89 11.18
C GLY A 66 -1.62 -4.87 11.79
N TRP A 67 -2.63 -5.34 12.52
CA TRP A 67 -3.66 -4.47 13.10
C TRP A 67 -3.12 -3.59 14.24
N GLU A 68 -2.15 -4.08 15.01
CA GLU A 68 -1.75 -3.43 16.27
C GLU A 68 -1.24 -2.00 16.09
N ILE A 69 -0.35 -1.77 15.11
CA ILE A 69 0.18 -0.43 14.84
C ILE A 69 -0.95 0.48 14.34
N MET A 70 -1.79 -0.02 13.44
CA MET A 70 -2.93 0.75 12.92
C MET A 70 -3.96 1.10 14.03
N ASP A 71 -4.22 0.18 14.96
CA ASP A 71 -5.12 0.40 16.09
C ASP A 71 -4.63 1.54 16.99
N LYS A 72 -3.31 1.58 17.28
CA LYS A 72 -2.67 2.66 18.04
C LYS A 72 -2.83 4.01 17.33
N VAL A 73 -2.56 4.05 16.02
CA VAL A 73 -2.71 5.26 15.18
C VAL A 73 -4.12 5.81 15.22
N LEU A 74 -5.11 4.94 15.01
CA LEU A 74 -6.52 5.31 15.02
C LEU A 74 -6.98 5.78 16.41
N LYS A 75 -6.48 5.16 17.48
CA LYS A 75 -6.77 5.58 18.87
C LYS A 75 -6.15 6.93 19.21
N SER A 76 -5.00 7.25 18.63
CA SER A 76 -4.33 8.54 18.78
C SER A 76 -4.93 9.66 17.90
N GLY A 77 -6.03 9.39 17.18
CA GLY A 77 -6.74 10.39 16.37
C GLY A 77 -6.06 10.70 15.03
N PHE A 78 -4.99 9.97 14.67
CA PHE A 78 -4.35 10.15 13.37
C PHE A 78 -5.18 9.51 12.25
N ILE A 79 -5.12 10.14 11.08
CA ILE A 79 -5.69 9.59 9.86
C ILE A 79 -4.91 8.38 9.35
N ILE A 80 -5.57 7.56 8.55
CA ILE A 80 -4.91 6.45 7.85
C ILE A 80 -3.93 7.05 6.84
N PRO A 81 -2.69 6.53 6.76
CA PRO A 81 -1.70 6.98 5.78
C PRO A 81 -2.26 6.99 4.35
N PRO A 82 -1.88 7.97 3.52
CA PRO A 82 -2.11 7.90 2.09
C PRO A 82 -1.51 6.60 1.52
N LEU A 83 -2.20 5.99 0.56
CA LEU A 83 -1.84 4.67 0.03
C LEU A 83 -1.53 4.76 -1.45
N ILE A 84 -0.38 4.22 -1.85
CA ILE A 84 -0.02 3.96 -3.23
C ILE A 84 -0.11 2.45 -3.46
N VAL A 85 -0.87 2.03 -4.48
CA VAL A 85 -1.01 0.62 -4.82
C VAL A 85 -0.43 0.37 -6.21
N ASN A 86 0.58 -0.50 -6.28
CA ASN A 86 1.22 -0.94 -7.51
C ASN A 86 0.58 -2.27 -7.96
N TYR A 87 -0.36 -2.19 -8.90
CA TYR A 87 -1.02 -3.34 -9.51
C TYR A 87 -0.23 -3.84 -10.72
N LYS A 88 0.00 -5.15 -10.77
CA LYS A 88 0.67 -5.83 -11.90
C LYS A 88 -0.13 -7.04 -12.30
N TRP A 89 -0.42 -7.22 -13.59
CA TRP A 89 -1.09 -8.43 -14.07
C TRP A 89 -0.63 -8.79 -15.47
N LEU A 90 -0.86 -10.05 -15.82
CA LEU A 90 -0.65 -10.56 -17.17
C LEU A 90 -2.00 -10.73 -17.82
N GLU A 91 -2.16 -10.19 -19.03
CA GLU A 91 -3.33 -10.40 -19.87
C GLU A 91 -2.87 -11.03 -21.19
N LYS A 92 -3.16 -12.33 -21.34
CA LYS A 92 -2.58 -13.20 -22.37
C LYS A 92 -1.05 -13.21 -22.27
N VAL A 93 -0.36 -12.38 -23.05
CA VAL A 93 1.11 -12.25 -23.10
C VAL A 93 1.56 -10.83 -22.75
N VAL A 94 0.61 -9.89 -22.62
CA VAL A 94 0.90 -8.48 -22.35
C VAL A 94 0.99 -8.26 -20.84
N LYS A 95 2.10 -7.66 -20.41
CA LYS A 95 2.31 -7.27 -19.01
C LYS A 95 1.73 -5.88 -18.79
N HIS A 96 0.77 -5.79 -17.89
CA HIS A 96 0.17 -4.53 -17.50
C HIS A 96 0.63 -4.11 -16.12
N GLN A 97 0.70 -2.80 -15.92
CA GLN A 97 0.98 -2.20 -14.63
C GLN A 97 0.19 -0.92 -14.45
N LYS A 98 -0.44 -0.77 -13.29
CA LYS A 98 -1.16 0.43 -12.90
C LYS A 98 -0.81 0.82 -11.48
N ILE A 99 -0.34 2.05 -11.29
CA ILE A 99 -0.03 2.59 -9.96
C ILE A 99 -1.10 3.61 -9.61
N LEU A 100 -1.88 3.32 -8.57
CA LEU A 100 -2.96 4.17 -8.09
C LEU A 100 -2.59 4.80 -6.76
N PHE A 101 -2.99 6.05 -6.57
CA PHE A 101 -2.78 6.80 -5.34
C PHE A 101 -4.11 7.21 -4.71
N TYR A 102 -4.33 6.72 -3.50
CA TYR A 102 -5.47 7.04 -2.65
C TYR A 102 -5.00 8.06 -1.60
N PRO A 103 -5.31 9.36 -1.79
CA PRO A 103 -4.86 10.41 -0.87
C PRO A 103 -5.51 10.30 0.52
N PHE A 104 -6.71 9.71 0.57
CA PHE A 104 -7.49 9.57 1.79
C PHE A 104 -8.20 8.22 1.82
N ILE A 105 -8.05 7.51 2.93
CA ILE A 105 -8.73 6.25 3.20
C ILE A 105 -9.53 6.41 4.49
N PRO A 106 -10.88 6.35 4.44
CA PRO A 106 -11.70 6.38 5.65
C PRO A 106 -11.50 5.13 6.52
N LYS A 107 -11.75 5.27 7.83
CA LYS A 107 -11.69 4.13 8.78
C LYS A 107 -12.66 3.01 8.42
N SER A 108 -13.82 3.35 7.83
CA SER A 108 -14.80 2.38 7.32
C SER A 108 -14.25 1.48 6.21
N ASN A 109 -13.15 1.89 5.56
CA ASN A 109 -12.48 1.13 4.52
C ASN A 109 -11.37 0.21 5.07
N LEU A 110 -11.28 0.05 6.39
CA LEU A 110 -10.43 -0.95 7.04
C LEU A 110 -11.27 -2.11 7.58
N LYS A 111 -11.01 -3.31 7.08
CA LYS A 111 -11.63 -4.54 7.58
C LYS A 111 -10.63 -5.33 8.41
N LYS A 112 -10.90 -5.49 9.71
CA LYS A 112 -10.11 -6.37 10.58
C LYS A 112 -10.18 -7.81 10.07
N ARG A 113 -9.05 -8.50 10.10
CA ARG A 113 -8.93 -9.91 9.72
C ARG A 113 -7.99 -10.61 10.68
N GLN A 114 -8.37 -11.80 11.13
CA GLN A 114 -7.51 -12.65 11.95
C GLN A 114 -7.07 -13.85 11.12
N LEU A 115 -5.81 -14.23 11.22
CA LEU A 115 -5.32 -15.46 10.60
C LEU A 115 -5.86 -16.68 11.33
N PRO A 116 -6.19 -17.78 10.61
CA PRO A 116 -6.70 -18.99 11.23
C PRO A 116 -5.66 -19.62 12.17
N PRO A 117 -6.08 -20.47 13.11
CA PRO A 117 -5.17 -21.15 14.05
C PRO A 117 -4.11 -22.02 13.36
N THR A 118 -4.39 -22.49 12.14
CA THR A 118 -3.50 -23.31 11.31
C THR A 118 -2.44 -22.51 10.55
N ALA A 119 -2.52 -21.17 10.56
CA ALA A 119 -1.56 -20.34 9.85
C ALA A 119 -0.19 -20.30 10.57
N ARG A 120 0.89 -20.08 9.82
CA ARG A 120 2.25 -19.89 10.36
C ARG A 120 2.33 -18.85 11.48
N ARG A 121 1.51 -17.79 11.39
CA ARG A 121 1.31 -16.81 12.48
C ARG A 121 -0.13 -16.94 12.97
N ALA A 122 -0.42 -18.04 13.64
CA ALA A 122 -1.74 -18.35 14.16
C ALA A 122 -2.32 -17.16 14.93
N ASN A 123 -3.60 -16.85 14.70
CA ASN A 123 -4.34 -15.78 15.38
C ASN A 123 -3.77 -14.36 15.20
N TYR A 124 -2.82 -14.14 14.28
CA TYR A 124 -2.26 -12.81 14.05
C TYR A 124 -3.33 -11.88 13.48
N LYS A 125 -3.51 -10.73 14.13
CA LYS A 125 -4.49 -9.70 13.76
C LYS A 125 -3.89 -8.80 12.67
N MET A 126 -4.60 -8.70 11.56
CA MET A 126 -4.28 -7.89 10.40
C MET A 126 -5.49 -7.05 10.01
N PHE A 127 -5.33 -6.23 8.97
CA PHE A 127 -6.46 -5.64 8.29
C PHE A 127 -6.31 -5.73 6.78
N ASN A 128 -7.44 -5.56 6.10
CA ASN A 128 -7.52 -5.38 4.67
C ASN A 128 -8.05 -3.97 4.38
N TYR A 129 -7.57 -3.37 3.29
CA TYR A 129 -8.22 -2.22 2.69
C TYR A 129 -9.40 -2.72 1.86
N VAL A 130 -10.59 -2.16 2.05
CA VAL A 130 -11.83 -2.57 1.37
C VAL A 130 -12.52 -1.39 0.68
N GLY A 131 -13.28 -1.66 -0.37
CA GLY A 131 -13.98 -0.63 -1.15
C GLY A 131 -13.06 0.31 -1.92
N LEU A 132 -11.84 -0.11 -2.24
CA LEU A 132 -10.87 0.71 -2.96
C LEU A 132 -11.35 1.12 -4.36
N ASP A 133 -12.18 0.28 -4.98
CA ASP A 133 -12.84 0.54 -6.26
C ASP A 133 -13.78 1.75 -6.25
N LYS A 134 -14.22 2.18 -5.06
CA LYS A 134 -15.15 3.31 -4.88
C LYS A 134 -14.46 4.55 -4.32
N LEU A 135 -13.23 4.44 -3.85
CA LEU A 135 -12.51 5.57 -3.27
C LEU A 135 -11.92 6.46 -4.38
N PRO A 136 -11.92 7.80 -4.18
CA PRO A 136 -11.24 8.71 -5.09
C PRO A 136 -9.75 8.40 -5.10
N HIS A 137 -9.18 8.35 -6.30
CA HIS A 137 -7.77 8.05 -6.50
C HIS A 137 -7.23 8.75 -7.73
N PHE A 138 -5.91 8.89 -7.78
CA PHE A 138 -5.17 9.36 -8.94
C PHE A 138 -4.43 8.20 -9.60
N THR A 139 -4.46 8.12 -10.92
CA THR A 139 -3.54 7.26 -11.67
C THR A 139 -2.18 7.96 -11.72
N LEU A 140 -1.16 7.35 -11.10
CA LEU A 140 0.20 7.87 -11.11
C LEU A 140 1.06 7.28 -12.22
N TYR A 141 0.71 6.08 -12.70
CA TYR A 141 1.39 5.38 -13.79
C TYR A 141 0.47 4.31 -14.39
N GLU A 142 0.52 4.13 -15.70
CA GLU A 142 -0.22 3.08 -16.42
C GLU A 142 0.55 2.63 -17.66
N LYS A 143 0.64 1.30 -17.87
CA LYS A 143 1.10 0.65 -19.10
C LYS A 143 0.38 -0.68 -19.32
#